data_AF-A0A2T5BXM3-F1
#
_entry.id   AF-A0A2T5BXM3-F1
#
_cell.length_a   1.000
_cell.length_b   1.000
_cell.length_c   1.000
_cell.angle_alpha   90.00
_cell.angle_beta   90.00
_cell.angle_gamma   90.00
#
_symmetry.space_group_name_H-M   'P 1'
#
loop_
_entity.id
_entity.type
_entity.pdbx_description
1 polymer ?
#
loop_
_entity_poly.entity_id
_entity_poly.type
_entity_poly.pdbx_seq_one_letter_code
_entity_poly.pdbx_strand_id
1 'polypeptide(L)'
;MAATGEKQPLPGLAGRTKGCPLSPVASAPTSGITPQYPLINHNIAMLYDFMKDKAKAKDYLKKETRVADELNSRLELLQFYFTNKLNKKALGLGEEILKLDPDTAGVPQVVTQLKAEI
;
A
#
# COMPACT_ATOMS: atom_id res chain seq x y z
N MET A 1 -42.25 -34.85 49.01
CA MET A 1 -42.18 -36.26 48.61
C MET A 1 -41.48 -36.33 47.26
N ALA A 2 -40.40 -37.10 47.21
CA ALA A 2 -39.57 -37.31 46.03
C ALA A 2 -40.12 -38.45 45.15
N ALA A 3 -39.44 -38.65 44.02
CA ALA A 3 -39.50 -39.78 43.08
C ALA A 3 -40.53 -39.58 41.95
N THR A 4 -40.27 -39.84 40.67
CA THR A 4 -39.13 -40.48 40.00
C THR A 4 -39.38 -40.35 38.50
N GLY A 5 -38.34 -40.12 37.69
CA GLY A 5 -38.40 -40.19 36.24
C GLY A 5 -37.01 -40.50 35.70
N GLU A 6 -36.61 -41.77 35.80
CA GLU A 6 -35.34 -42.32 35.35
C GLU A 6 -35.27 -42.50 33.83
N LYS A 7 -34.11 -42.13 33.25
CA LYS A 7 -33.29 -42.85 32.23
C LYS A 7 -33.93 -43.20 30.87
N GLN A 8 -33.26 -43.06 29.72
CA GLN A 8 -31.84 -43.35 29.42
C GLN A 8 -31.41 -42.65 28.08
N PRO A 9 -30.10 -42.54 27.81
CA PRO A 9 -29.44 -41.68 26.82
C PRO A 9 -29.02 -42.46 25.56
N LEU A 10 -28.39 -41.80 24.58
CA LEU A 10 -27.35 -42.31 23.64
C LEU A 10 -26.94 -41.13 22.69
N PRO A 11 -25.80 -41.16 21.96
CA PRO A 11 -24.43 -41.28 22.44
C PRO A 11 -23.44 -40.29 21.76
N GLY A 12 -22.33 -40.01 22.44
CA GLY A 12 -20.99 -40.11 21.86
C GLY A 12 -20.52 -39.02 20.89
N LEU A 13 -19.62 -38.17 21.38
CA LEU A 13 -18.24 -38.02 20.87
C LEU A 13 -17.44 -37.44 22.06
N ALA A 14 -16.89 -38.29 22.93
CA ALA A 14 -15.57 -38.92 22.81
C ALA A 14 -14.39 -37.95 23.05
N GLY A 15 -13.62 -38.27 24.11
CA GLY A 15 -12.22 -37.85 24.32
C GLY A 15 -12.02 -36.44 24.88
N ARG A 16 -11.80 -36.22 26.18
CA ARG A 16 -10.52 -36.43 26.90
C ARG A 16 -9.27 -36.23 26.03
N THR A 17 -8.46 -35.23 26.33
CA THR A 17 -7.18 -35.36 27.06
C THR A 17 -6.52 -33.98 27.18
N LYS A 18 -6.20 -33.58 28.41
CA LYS A 18 -4.83 -33.41 28.96
C LYS A 18 -4.11 -32.16 28.45
N GLY A 19 -3.63 -31.37 29.42
CA GLY A 19 -2.86 -30.16 29.19
C GLY A 19 -1.68 -30.38 28.25
N CYS A 20 -1.49 -29.40 27.38
CA CYS A 20 -0.21 -29.08 26.78
C CYS A 20 0.25 -27.74 27.36
N PRO A 21 1.57 -27.58 27.60
CA PRO A 21 2.12 -26.36 28.17
C PRO A 21 1.81 -25.19 27.23
N LEU A 22 1.63 -24.01 27.81
CA LEU A 22 1.67 -22.75 27.05
C LEU A 22 3.05 -22.68 26.37
N SER A 23 3.14 -23.19 25.15
CA SER A 23 4.20 -22.83 24.23
C SER A 23 4.24 -21.30 24.19
N PRO A 24 5.41 -20.64 24.22
CA PRO A 24 5.45 -19.24 23.89
C PRO A 24 4.88 -19.16 22.48
N VAL A 25 3.69 -18.54 22.35
CA VAL A 25 3.26 -18.03 21.06
C VAL A 25 4.43 -17.15 20.64
N ALA A 26 5.21 -17.66 19.69
CA ALA A 26 6.17 -16.88 18.96
C ALA A 26 5.38 -15.65 18.54
N SER A 27 5.78 -14.51 19.08
CA SER A 27 5.15 -13.23 18.83
C SER A 27 4.92 -13.16 17.33
N ALA A 28 3.66 -13.34 16.92
CA ALA A 28 3.27 -12.94 15.58
C ALA A 28 3.83 -11.53 15.46
N PRO A 29 4.60 -11.19 14.39
CA PRO A 29 4.93 -9.80 14.18
C PRO A 29 3.59 -9.10 14.26
N THR A 30 3.42 -8.25 15.28
CA THR A 30 2.26 -7.40 15.38
C THR A 30 2.17 -6.81 14.00
N SER A 31 1.12 -7.16 13.25
CA SER A 31 0.79 -6.52 12.00
C SER A 31 0.46 -5.07 12.36
N GLY A 32 1.46 -4.27 12.77
CA GLY A 32 2.18 -3.48 11.80
C GLY A 32 1.19 -3.10 10.74
N ILE A 33 0.29 -2.20 11.12
CA ILE A 33 -0.43 -1.37 10.17
C ILE A 33 0.70 -0.58 9.52
N THR A 34 1.48 -1.23 8.64
CA THR A 34 2.34 -0.59 7.67
C THR A 34 1.32 0.12 6.81
N PRO A 35 1.20 1.44 6.97
CA PRO A 35 0.18 2.14 6.26
C PRO A 35 0.55 1.93 4.77
N GLN A 36 -0.25 1.15 4.04
CA GLN A 36 -0.25 1.13 2.58
C GLN A 36 -0.73 2.49 2.11
N TYR A 37 0.12 3.50 2.19
CA TYR A 37 -0.27 4.83 1.81
C TYR A 37 0.84 5.51 1.04
N PRO A 38 1.09 5.07 -0.20
CA PRO A 38 1.61 5.95 -1.23
C PRO A 38 0.95 7.35 -1.14
N LEU A 39 -0.38 7.40 -0.95
CA LEU A 39 -1.16 8.63 -0.79
C LEU A 39 -0.79 9.48 0.46
N ILE A 40 -0.52 8.87 1.61
CA ILE A 40 -0.08 9.64 2.81
C ILE A 40 1.34 10.16 2.58
N ASN A 41 2.23 9.33 2.03
CA ASN A 41 3.58 9.78 1.70
C ASN A 41 3.55 10.91 0.67
N HIS A 42 2.64 10.84 -0.31
CA HIS A 42 2.38 11.88 -1.28
C HIS A 42 1.87 13.17 -0.62
N ASN A 43 0.84 13.09 0.23
CA ASN A 43 0.30 14.25 0.94
C ASN A 43 1.34 14.91 1.85
N ILE A 44 2.19 14.12 2.51
CA ILE A 44 3.30 14.62 3.31
C ILE A 44 4.37 15.26 2.42
N ALA A 45 4.66 14.68 1.26
CA ALA A 45 5.59 15.26 0.31
C ALA A 45 5.10 16.63 -0.20
N MET A 46 3.80 16.76 -0.53
CA MET A 46 3.20 18.04 -0.92
C MET A 46 3.26 19.08 0.21
N LEU A 47 3.02 18.66 1.46
CA LEU A 47 3.16 19.55 2.62
C LEU A 47 4.59 20.08 2.76
N TYR A 48 5.61 19.23 2.62
CA TYR A 48 7.00 19.67 2.69
C TYR A 48 7.42 20.52 1.49
N ASP A 49 6.87 20.25 0.30
CA ASP A 49 7.10 21.07 -0.89
C ASP A 49 6.56 22.49 -0.70
N PHE A 50 5.36 22.60 -0.13
CA PHE A 50 4.74 23.86 0.27
C PHE A 50 5.57 24.62 1.32
N MET A 51 6.17 23.89 2.27
CA MET A 51 7.09 24.44 3.26
C MET A 51 8.48 24.79 2.70
N LYS A 52 8.69 24.64 1.38
CA LYS A 52 9.98 24.80 0.68
C LYS A 52 11.10 23.85 1.18
N ASP A 53 10.76 22.82 1.94
CA ASP A 53 11.69 21.76 2.36
C ASP A 53 11.74 20.68 1.27
N LYS A 54 12.41 21.02 0.18
CA LYS A 54 12.55 20.15 -1.00
C LYS A 54 13.30 18.84 -0.69
N ALA A 55 14.11 18.81 0.37
CA ALA A 55 14.85 17.62 0.77
C ALA A 55 13.92 16.57 1.39
N LYS A 56 13.03 16.99 2.29
CA LYS A 56 12.03 16.10 2.89
C LYS A 56 10.94 15.70 1.90
N ALA A 57 10.48 16.64 1.06
CA ALA A 57 9.52 16.32 0.00
C ALA A 57 10.02 15.16 -0.86
N LYS A 58 11.27 15.23 -1.32
CA LYS A 58 11.93 14.15 -2.09
C LYS A 58 12.02 12.82 -1.33
N ASP A 59 12.26 12.85 -0.01
CA ASP A 59 12.38 11.63 0.79
C ASP A 59 11.04 10.90 0.94
N TYR A 60 9.94 11.65 1.10
CA TYR A 60 8.60 11.07 1.16
C TYR A 60 8.11 10.56 -0.20
N LEU A 61 8.43 11.24 -1.31
CA LEU A 61 8.19 10.71 -2.67
C LEU A 61 8.97 9.42 -2.95
N LYS A 62 10.16 9.23 -2.36
CA LYS A 62 10.91 7.96 -2.48
C LYS A 62 10.30 6.83 -1.66
N LYS A 63 9.64 7.15 -0.54
CA LYS A 63 8.93 6.17 0.29
C LYS A 63 7.63 5.75 -0.36
N GLU A 64 6.97 6.67 -1.07
CA GLU A 64 5.86 6.37 -1.99
C GLU A 64 6.28 5.34 -3.04
N THR A 65 7.37 5.58 -3.77
CA THR A 65 7.80 4.67 -4.87
C THR A 65 8.27 3.29 -4.42
N ARG A 66 8.69 3.13 -3.16
CA ARG A 66 9.01 1.80 -2.59
C ARG A 66 7.78 0.94 -2.29
N VAL A 67 6.60 1.55 -2.19
CA VAL A 67 5.31 0.86 -1.99
C VAL A 67 4.48 0.90 -3.28
N ALA A 68 4.78 1.83 -4.20
CA ALA A 68 4.07 2.05 -5.46
C ALA A 68 4.49 1.10 -6.59
N ASP A 69 4.17 -0.17 -6.43
CA ASP A 69 3.85 -0.99 -7.61
C ASP A 69 2.41 -0.72 -8.12
N GLU A 70 1.73 0.26 -7.53
CA GLU A 70 0.39 0.72 -7.93
C GLU A 70 0.51 1.82 -9.02
N LEU A 71 -0.05 1.55 -10.20
CA LEU A 71 -0.13 2.46 -11.33
C LEU A 71 -0.61 3.88 -10.93
N ASN A 72 -1.56 3.97 -10.01
CA ASN A 72 -2.15 5.25 -9.57
C ASN A 72 -1.09 6.21 -8.98
N SER A 73 -0.19 5.72 -8.15
CA SER A 73 0.87 6.55 -7.55
C SER A 73 1.90 7.02 -8.57
N ARG A 74 2.16 6.21 -9.60
CA ARG A 74 3.03 6.64 -10.71
C ARG A 74 2.38 7.76 -11.52
N LEU A 75 1.06 7.71 -11.70
CA LEU A 75 0.29 8.77 -12.37
C LEU A 75 0.29 10.07 -11.57
N GLU A 76 0.07 10.02 -10.26
CA GLU A 76 0.14 11.19 -9.39
C GLU A 76 1.54 11.82 -9.41
N LEU A 77 2.59 10.99 -9.36
CA LEU A 77 3.97 11.46 -9.44
C LEU A 77 4.31 12.05 -10.83
N LEU A 78 3.78 11.47 -11.91
CA LEU A 78 3.91 12.01 -13.26
C LEU A 78 3.29 13.41 -13.35
N GLN A 79 2.07 13.57 -12.84
CA GLN A 79 1.39 14.86 -12.80
C GLN A 79 2.17 15.88 -11.97
N PHE A 80 2.72 15.47 -10.83
CA PHE A 80 3.56 16.32 -9.99
C PHE A 80 4.80 16.80 -10.75
N TYR A 81 5.55 15.91 -11.41
CA TYR A 81 6.72 16.30 -12.19
C TYR A 81 6.36 17.21 -13.36
N PHE A 82 5.26 16.93 -14.06
CA PHE A 82 4.78 17.71 -15.18
C PHE A 82 4.42 19.15 -14.75
N THR A 83 3.58 19.29 -13.71
CA THR A 83 3.15 20.60 -13.19
C THR A 83 4.29 21.45 -12.60
N ASN A 84 5.34 20.80 -12.07
CA ASN A 84 6.53 21.46 -11.53
C ASN A 84 7.63 21.71 -12.57
N LYS A 85 7.35 21.53 -13.86
CA LYS A 85 8.31 21.71 -14.97
C LYS A 85 9.57 20.85 -14.85
N LEU A 86 9.46 19.70 -14.19
CA LEU A 86 10.55 18.73 -14.05
C LEU A 86 10.57 17.81 -15.29
N ASN A 87 10.63 18.42 -16.47
CA ASN A 87 10.28 17.79 -17.75
C ASN A 87 11.07 16.50 -18.03
N LYS A 88 12.38 16.48 -17.78
CA LYS A 88 13.22 15.27 -17.96
C LYS A 88 12.81 14.11 -17.05
N LYS A 89 12.37 14.41 -15.82
CA LYS A 89 11.91 13.38 -14.86
C LYS A 89 10.50 12.92 -15.19
N ALA A 90 9.62 13.85 -15.55
CA ALA A 90 8.27 13.55 -16.01
C ALA A 90 8.30 12.62 -17.23
N LEU A 91 9.20 12.90 -18.19
CA LEU A 91 9.33 12.09 -19.39
C LEU A 91 9.75 10.66 -19.07
N GLY A 92 10.82 10.48 -18.28
CA GLY A 92 11.28 9.15 -17.90
C GLY A 92 10.22 8.34 -17.17
N LEU A 93 9.48 8.98 -16.25
CA LEU A 93 8.40 8.31 -15.52
C LEU A 93 7.20 7.97 -16.42
N GLY A 94 6.81 8.85 -17.33
CA GLY A 94 5.73 8.58 -18.29
C GLY A 94 6.06 7.42 -19.23
N GLU A 95 7.30 7.33 -19.69
CA GLU A 95 7.76 6.18 -20.49
C GLU A 95 7.81 4.88 -19.68
N GLU A 96 8.13 4.92 -18.39
CA GLU A 96 8.05 3.76 -17.50
C GLU A 96 6.60 3.30 -17.28
N ILE A 97 5.66 4.23 -17.12
CA ILE A 97 4.23 3.91 -17.00
C ILE A 97 3.74 3.20 -18.27
N LEU A 98 4.02 3.75 -19.45
CA LEU A 98 3.59 3.15 -20.73
C LEU A 98 4.23 1.79 -21.03
N LYS A 99 5.38 1.47 -20.44
CA LYS A 99 5.98 0.12 -20.53
C LYS A 99 5.24 -0.91 -19.69
N LEU A 100 4.62 -0.49 -18.59
CA LEU A 100 3.89 -1.36 -17.68
C LEU A 100 2.41 -1.46 -18.06
N ASP A 101 1.82 -0.34 -18.44
CA ASP A 101 0.45 -0.23 -18.91
C ASP A 101 0.41 0.75 -20.10
N PRO A 102 0.46 0.23 -21.34
CA PRO A 102 0.41 1.04 -22.55
C PRO A 102 -0.93 1.78 -22.75
N ASP A 103 -2.01 1.28 -22.12
CA ASP A 103 -3.37 1.78 -22.29
C ASP A 103 -3.72 2.85 -21.24
N THR A 104 -2.76 3.26 -20.41
CA THR A 104 -3.03 4.26 -19.38
C THR A 104 -3.42 5.60 -20.00
N ALA A 105 -4.69 5.98 -19.81
CA ALA A 105 -5.27 7.18 -20.38
C ALA A 105 -4.50 8.45 -19.97
N GLY A 106 -4.29 9.37 -20.92
CA GLY A 106 -3.65 10.67 -20.68
C GLY A 106 -2.12 10.65 -20.66
N VAL A 107 -1.50 9.51 -20.35
CA VAL A 107 -0.03 9.39 -20.29
C VAL A 107 0.63 9.58 -21.67
N PRO A 108 0.12 9.01 -22.78
CA PRO A 108 0.72 9.22 -24.11
C PRO A 108 0.75 10.70 -24.52
N GLN A 109 -0.31 11.45 -24.19
CA GLN A 109 -0.41 12.87 -24.49
C GLN A 109 0.61 13.68 -23.69
N VAL A 110 0.74 13.40 -22.38
CA VAL A 110 1.73 14.04 -21.51
C VAL A 110 3.16 13.76 -22.00
N VAL A 111 3.47 12.49 -22.34
CA VAL A 111 4.78 12.12 -22.90
C VAL A 111 5.06 12.83 -24.22
N THR A 112 4.07 12.93 -25.10
CA THR A 112 4.21 13.64 -26.38
C THR A 112 4.50 15.12 -26.17
N GLN A 113 3.76 15.77 -25.27
CA GLN A 113 3.99 17.18 -24.92
C GLN A 113 5.39 17.40 -24.34
N LEU A 114 5.81 16.55 -23.40
CA LEU A 114 7.13 16.64 -22.78
C LEU A 114 8.27 16.48 -23.79
N LYS A 115 8.11 15.62 -24.81
CA LYS A 115 9.10 15.46 -25.89
C LYS A 115 9.22 16.69 -26.79
N ALA A 116 8.17 17.50 -26.90
CA ALA A 116 8.21 18.73 -27.69
C ALA A 116 8.90 19.89 -26.94
N GLU A 117 9.02 19.80 -25.62
CA GLU A 117 9.55 20.85 -24.75
C GLU A 117 11.03 20.66 -24.33
N ILE A 118 11.64 19.51 -24.66
CA ILE A 118 13.01 19.12 -24.26
C ILE A 118 13.89 19.01 -25.50
#